data_AF-A0A0C9W7I0-F1
#
_entry.id   AF-A0A0C9W7I0-F1
#
_cell.length_a   1.000
_cell.length_b   1.000
_cell.length_c   1.000
_cell.angle_alpha   90.00
_cell.angle_beta   90.00
_cell.angle_gamma   90.00
#
_symmetry.space_group_name_H-M   'P 1'
#
loop_
_entity.id
_entity.type
_entity.pdbx_description
1 polymer ?
#
loop_
_entity_poly.entity_id
_entity_poly.type
_entity_poly.pdbx_seq_one_letter_code
_entity_poly.pdbx_strand_id
1 'polypeptide(L)'
;KRMFAVFQESGIFIASCWHRFVLLACDMIRSGELAKYPLAIVDKLLSVYGKNGGCAYDIGCAFATTLRNSSLGARASAENLRMMVGAFHGHA
;
A
#
# COMPACT_ATOMS: atom_id res chain seq x y z
N LYS A 1 16.45 -9.01 -22.19
CA LYS A 1 17.03 -8.38 -20.96
C LYS A 1 17.26 -6.86 -21.07
N ARG A 2 16.53 -6.11 -21.94
CA ARG A 2 16.67 -4.64 -22.07
C ARG A 2 15.43 -3.83 -21.65
N MET A 3 14.37 -4.48 -21.17
CA MET A 3 13.08 -3.82 -20.92
C MET A 3 13.07 -2.98 -19.62
N PHE A 4 13.90 -3.34 -18.63
CA PHE A 4 13.95 -2.64 -17.33
C PHE A 4 14.89 -1.43 -17.31
N ALA A 5 15.80 -1.29 -18.28
CA ALA A 5 16.77 -0.18 -18.31
C ALA A 5 16.16 1.17 -18.72
N VAL A 6 14.88 1.19 -19.12
CA VAL A 6 14.16 2.40 -19.56
C VAL A 6 13.57 3.17 -18.36
N PHE A 7 13.38 2.50 -17.23
CA PHE A 7 12.67 3.04 -16.08
C PHE A 7 13.66 3.48 -15.01
N GLN A 8 13.76 4.80 -14.79
CA GLN A 8 14.61 5.34 -13.73
C GLN A 8 13.98 5.04 -12.37
N GLU A 9 14.66 4.20 -11.58
CA GLU A 9 14.31 3.95 -10.19
C GLU A 9 14.47 5.23 -9.37
N SER A 10 13.46 5.53 -8.53
CA SER A 10 13.43 6.67 -7.61
C SER A 10 13.60 6.28 -6.14
N GLY A 11 13.42 5.02 -5.79
CA GLY A 11 13.47 4.55 -4.40
C GLY A 11 12.78 3.21 -4.20
N ILE A 12 12.54 2.84 -2.94
CA ILE A 12 11.92 1.58 -2.55
C ILE A 12 10.69 1.87 -1.69
N PHE A 13 9.59 1.18 -1.97
CA PHE A 13 8.40 1.18 -1.11
C PHE A 13 8.36 -0.13 -0.33
N ILE A 14 8.19 -0.05 1.00
CA ILE A 14 8.18 -1.22 1.88
C ILE A 14 6.90 -1.32 2.69
N ALA A 15 6.50 -2.56 2.97
CA ALA A 15 5.57 -2.88 4.06
C ALA A 15 6.34 -3.60 5.15
N SER A 16 6.17 -3.17 6.39
CA SER A 16 6.76 -3.81 7.57
C SER A 16 5.68 -4.22 8.56
N CYS A 17 5.96 -5.25 9.35
CA CYS A 17 5.11 -5.61 10.47
C CYS A 17 5.51 -4.83 11.73
N TRP A 18 4.68 -4.91 12.77
CA TRP A 18 4.93 -4.29 14.07
C TRP A 18 6.20 -4.80 14.77
N HIS A 19 6.70 -5.97 14.38
CA HIS A 19 7.97 -6.52 14.86
C HIS A 19 9.20 -5.98 14.12
N ARG A 20 9.03 -4.98 13.24
CA ARG A 20 10.08 -4.36 12.42
C ARG A 20 10.72 -5.29 11.40
N PHE A 21 10.02 -6.36 10.99
CA PHE A 21 10.41 -7.15 9.83
C PHE A 21 9.78 -6.56 8.56
N VAL A 22 10.59 -6.43 7.50
CA VAL A 22 10.09 -6.10 6.17
C VAL A 22 9.33 -7.31 5.63
N LEU A 23 8.04 -7.13 5.34
CA LEU A 23 7.19 -8.16 4.77
C LEU A 23 7.23 -8.16 3.25
N LEU A 24 7.25 -6.96 2.66
CA LEU A 24 7.24 -6.74 1.21
C LEU A 24 8.08 -5.51 0.87
N ALA A 25 8.71 -5.54 -0.30
CA ALA A 25 9.41 -4.39 -0.89
C ALA A 25 9.14 -4.36 -2.40
N CYS A 26 9.05 -3.17 -2.98
CA CYS A 26 9.03 -2.99 -4.42
C CYS A 26 9.78 -1.72 -4.83
N ASP A 27 10.40 -1.78 -6.00
CA ASP A 27 11.14 -0.66 -6.58
C ASP A 27 10.15 0.39 -7.11
N MET A 28 10.34 1.63 -6.69
CA MET A 28 9.59 2.76 -7.18
C MET A 28 10.24 3.28 -8.46
N ILE A 29 9.46 3.37 -9.52
CA ILE A 29 9.87 3.96 -10.79
C ILE A 29 9.38 5.41 -10.89
N ARG A 30 10.18 6.29 -11.51
CA ARG A 30 9.78 7.65 -11.88
C ARG A 30 8.71 7.62 -12.99
N SER A 31 7.45 7.41 -12.60
CA SER A 31 6.29 7.37 -13.50
C SER A 31 5.23 8.42 -13.18
N GLY A 32 5.34 9.14 -12.06
CA GLY A 32 4.32 10.06 -11.55
C GLY A 32 3.13 9.37 -10.87
N GLU A 33 3.01 8.05 -10.97
CA GLU A 33 1.87 7.29 -10.46
C GLU A 33 2.16 6.69 -9.08
N LEU A 34 2.22 7.55 -8.06
CA LEU A 34 2.65 7.18 -6.70
C LEU A 34 1.70 6.21 -5.99
N ALA A 35 0.40 6.24 -6.29
CA ALA A 35 -0.58 5.37 -5.64
C ALA A 35 -0.45 3.88 -6.02
N LYS A 36 0.24 3.55 -7.12
CA LYS A 36 0.40 2.16 -7.59
C LYS A 36 1.17 1.29 -6.59
N TYR A 37 2.19 1.85 -5.93
CA TYR A 37 3.04 1.10 -5.00
C TYR A 37 2.28 0.64 -3.75
N PRO A 38 1.60 1.52 -2.98
CA PRO A 38 0.81 1.07 -1.84
C PRO A 38 -0.37 0.18 -2.25
N LEU A 39 -0.97 0.36 -3.44
CA LEU A 39 -2.01 -0.56 -3.94
C LEU A 39 -1.44 -1.96 -4.24
N ALA A 40 -0.27 -2.06 -4.88
CA ALA A 40 0.38 -3.34 -5.15
C ALA A 40 0.75 -4.08 -3.85
N ILE A 41 1.22 -3.34 -2.86
CA ILE A 41 1.49 -3.87 -1.52
C ILE A 41 0.20 -4.42 -0.89
N VAL A 42 -0.89 -3.65 -0.89
CA VAL A 42 -2.18 -4.09 -0.33
C VAL A 42 -2.69 -5.34 -1.03
N ASP A 43 -2.64 -5.41 -2.35
CA ASP A 43 -3.07 -6.60 -3.09
C ASP A 43 -2.28 -7.85 -2.67
N LYS A 44 -0.96 -7.71 -2.51
CA LYS A 44 -0.12 -8.80 -2.05
C LYS A 44 -0.41 -9.19 -0.61
N LEU A 45 -0.60 -8.22 0.29
CA LEU A 45 -0.97 -8.48 1.68
C LEU A 45 -2.32 -9.20 1.79
N LEU A 46 -3.34 -8.77 1.04
CA LEU A 46 -4.65 -9.42 0.98
C LEU A 46 -4.55 -10.86 0.46
N SER A 47 -3.61 -11.13 -0.44
CA SER A 47 -3.39 -12.47 -1.00
C SER A 47 -2.63 -13.42 -0.06
N VAL A 48 -1.80 -12.88 0.82
CA VAL A 48 -0.99 -13.68 1.76
C VAL A 48 -1.69 -13.88 3.09
N TYR A 49 -2.30 -12.83 3.65
CA TYR A 49 -2.88 -12.83 4.99
C TYR A 49 -4.40 -12.95 5.02
N GLY A 50 -5.09 -12.55 3.95
CA GLY A 50 -6.55 -12.63 3.85
C GLY A 50 -7.28 -11.70 4.82
N LYS A 51 -8.28 -12.26 5.53
CA LYS A 51 -9.28 -11.50 6.29
C LYS A 51 -8.73 -10.80 7.52
N ASN A 52 -9.38 -9.69 7.88
CA ASN A 52 -9.20 -8.93 9.13
C ASN A 52 -7.79 -8.35 9.30
N GLY A 53 -7.14 -7.99 8.19
CA GLY A 53 -5.85 -7.30 8.20
C GLY A 53 -5.97 -5.82 8.58
N GLY A 54 -4.86 -5.25 9.07
CA GLY A 54 -4.74 -3.82 9.35
C GLY A 54 -3.44 -3.24 8.80
N CYS A 55 -3.52 -2.08 8.14
CA CYS A 55 -2.36 -1.36 7.63
C CYS A 55 -2.32 0.06 8.22
N ALA A 56 -1.20 0.43 8.84
CA ALA A 56 -0.95 1.81 9.25
C ALA A 56 -0.18 2.52 8.13
N TYR A 57 -0.60 3.73 7.79
CA TYR A 57 0.10 4.56 6.81
C TYR A 57 -0.07 6.03 7.18
N ASP A 58 0.96 6.85 6.99
CA ASP A 58 0.96 8.29 7.33
C ASP A 58 -0.13 9.04 6.57
N ILE A 59 -0.38 8.65 5.31
CA ILE A 59 -1.49 9.13 4.49
C ILE A 59 -2.69 8.17 4.48
N GLY A 60 -2.86 7.36 5.52
CA GLY A 60 -3.83 6.26 5.57
C GLY A 60 -5.28 6.67 5.27
N CYS A 61 -5.73 7.87 5.65
CA CYS A 61 -7.08 8.35 5.35
C CYS A 61 -7.28 8.65 3.86
N ALA A 62 -6.39 9.46 3.29
CA ALA A 62 -6.43 9.79 1.86
C ALA A 62 -6.30 8.50 1.03
N PHE A 63 -5.37 7.63 1.43
CA PHE A 63 -5.16 6.35 0.78
C PHE A 63 -6.35 5.40 0.93
N ALA A 64 -7.09 5.41 2.04
CA ALA A 64 -8.31 4.61 2.18
C ALA A 64 -9.35 4.97 1.12
N THR A 65 -9.46 6.26 0.77
CA THR A 65 -10.32 6.70 -0.35
C THR A 65 -9.78 6.21 -1.69
N THR A 66 -8.47 6.28 -1.93
CA THR A 66 -7.84 5.73 -3.12
C THR A 66 -8.07 4.22 -3.26
N LEU A 67 -7.88 3.46 -2.17
CA LEU A 67 -8.06 2.02 -2.13
C LEU A 67 -9.51 1.64 -2.45
N ARG A 68 -10.48 2.31 -1.82
CA ARG A 68 -11.91 2.07 -2.05
C ARG A 68 -12.30 2.31 -3.52
N ASN A 69 -11.72 3.33 -4.16
CA ASN A 69 -12.01 3.67 -5.55
C ASN A 69 -11.17 2.89 -6.57
N SER A 70 -10.27 2.01 -6.12
CA SER A 70 -9.44 1.15 -6.98
C SER A 70 -10.15 -0.16 -7.31
N SER A 71 -9.55 -0.95 -8.22
CA SER A 71 -9.98 -2.32 -8.50
C SER A 71 -9.93 -3.24 -7.28
N LEU A 72 -9.19 -2.88 -6.23
CA LEU A 72 -9.07 -3.66 -5.00
C LEU A 72 -10.18 -3.33 -3.97
N GLY A 73 -10.98 -2.28 -4.18
CA GLY A 73 -11.93 -1.79 -3.18
C GLY A 73 -12.92 -2.85 -2.69
N ALA A 74 -13.53 -3.59 -3.62
CA ALA A 74 -14.48 -4.66 -3.28
C ALA A 74 -13.81 -5.79 -2.47
N ARG A 75 -12.61 -6.20 -2.88
CA ARG A 75 -11.83 -7.24 -2.18
C ARG A 75 -11.39 -6.76 -0.80
N ALA A 76 -10.83 -5.56 -0.70
CA ALA A 76 -10.41 -4.98 0.57
C ALA A 76 -11.57 -4.88 1.57
N SER A 77 -12.77 -4.55 1.09
CA SER A 77 -13.98 -4.55 1.92
C SER A 77 -14.42 -5.96 2.32
N ALA A 78 -14.41 -6.93 1.40
CA ALA A 78 -14.80 -8.31 1.67
C ALA A 78 -13.85 -9.01 2.66
N GLU A 79 -12.56 -8.68 2.59
CA GLU A 79 -11.53 -9.15 3.51
C GLU A 79 -11.49 -8.33 4.81
N ASN A 80 -12.36 -7.34 5.00
CA ASN A 80 -12.40 -6.45 6.19
C ASN A 80 -11.02 -5.83 6.51
N LEU A 81 -10.29 -5.37 5.48
CA LEU A 81 -9.04 -4.64 5.68
C LEU A 81 -9.32 -3.28 6.33
N ARG A 82 -8.56 -2.95 7.38
CA ARG A 82 -8.65 -1.66 8.08
C ARG A 82 -7.42 -0.81 7.83
N MET A 83 -7.64 0.39 7.29
CA MET A 83 -6.60 1.43 7.27
C MET A 83 -6.59 2.16 8.61
N MET A 84 -5.44 2.20 9.26
CA MET A 84 -5.21 2.91 10.51
C MET A 84 -4.55 4.26 10.21
N VAL A 85 -4.96 5.27 10.96
CA VAL A 85 -4.43 6.63 10.90
C VAL A 85 -3.94 7.03 12.29
N GLY A 86 -3.06 8.03 12.35
CA GLY A 86 -2.61 8.57 13.64
C GLY A 86 -3.77 9.12 14.48
N ALA A 87 -3.64 9.07 15.81
CA ALA A 87 -4.71 9.50 16.73
C ALA A 87 -5.16 10.96 16.53
N PHE A 88 -4.26 11.83 16.04
CA PHE A 88 -4.52 13.26 15.80
C PHE A 88 -4.98 13.57 14.37
N HIS A 89 -5.41 12.57 13.60
CA HIS A 89 -5.75 12.71 12.19
C HIS A 89 -6.84 13.78 11.88
N GLY A 90 -7.67 14.16 12.86
CA GLY A 90 -8.71 15.18 12.72
C GLY A 90 -8.43 16.54 13.37
N HIS A 91 -7.21 16.79 13.86
CA HIS A 91 -6.86 18.04 14.57
C HIS A 91 -6.05 19.02 13.70
N ALA A 92 -6.55 19.28 12.49
CA ALA A 92 -5.97 20.24 11.55
C ALA A 92 -6.99 21.32 11.18
#